data_AF-A0A1B7U4U3-F1
#
_entry.id   AF-A0A1B7U4U3-F1
#
_cell.length_a   1.000
_cell.length_b   1.000
_cell.length_c   1.000
_cell.angle_alpha   90.00
_cell.angle_beta   90.00
_cell.angle_gamma   90.00
#
_symmetry.space_group_name_H-M   'P 1'
#
loop_
_entity.id
_entity.type
_entity.pdbx_description
1 polymer ?
#
loop_
_entity_poly.entity_id
_entity_poly.type
_entity_poly.pdbx_seq_one_letter_code
_entity_poly.pdbx_strand_id
1 'polypeptide(L)'
;MINPTLAPAAAPTLTRWGQLVSRYGLVLVLAWIGSGKYVKMESRVLIQHSPLMSWVYDVFSVTFVARALGTMEIVAALLIAVRPLWPRISAAGSALAVVLFLGTLSFLFTTPGVIVTFAHGVPVLSALPGQFLIKDLVLLGVALSTLGDSLTAGTAAGKERSPQ
;
A
#
# COMPACT_ATOMS: atom_id res chain seq x y z
N MET A 1 14.23 31.21 20.08
CA MET A 1 14.38 30.30 21.24
C MET A 1 13.11 29.47 21.34
N ILE A 2 13.17 28.18 21.01
CA ILE A 2 12.04 27.24 21.18
C ILE A 2 11.99 26.89 22.67
N ASN A 3 10.87 27.13 23.34
CA ASN A 3 10.71 26.86 24.76
C ASN A 3 10.76 25.32 25.00
N PRO A 4 11.78 24.78 25.68
CA PRO A 4 11.99 23.32 25.78
C PRO A 4 10.89 22.59 26.57
N THR A 5 10.02 23.32 27.26
CA THR A 5 8.90 22.78 28.06
C THR A 5 7.65 22.45 27.23
N LEU A 6 7.49 22.98 26.01
CA LEU A 6 6.34 22.71 25.14
C LEU A 6 6.52 21.47 24.25
N ALA A 7 7.76 21.09 23.96
CA ALA A 7 8.08 19.92 23.14
C ALA A 7 7.55 18.58 23.71
N PRO A 8 7.67 18.26 25.02
CA PRO A 8 7.23 16.97 25.55
C PRO A 8 5.70 16.83 25.65
N ALA A 9 4.96 17.93 25.80
CA ALA A 9 3.49 17.89 25.95
C ALA A 9 2.76 17.67 24.60
N ALA A 10 3.30 18.19 23.50
CA ALA A 10 2.69 18.07 22.18
C ALA A 10 3.02 16.76 21.43
N ALA A 11 4.12 16.10 21.80
CA ALA A 11 4.60 14.86 21.18
C ALA A 11 3.57 13.70 21.11
N PRO A 12 2.82 13.36 22.18
CA PRO A 12 1.83 12.27 22.11
C PRO A 12 0.67 12.61 21.17
N THR A 13 0.20 13.87 21.20
CA THR A 13 -0.88 14.35 20.32
C THR A 13 -0.45 14.32 18.86
N LEU A 14 0.76 14.79 18.54
CA LEU A 14 1.28 14.78 17.18
C LEU A 14 1.46 13.35 16.65
N THR A 15 1.96 12.43 17.49
CA THR A 15 2.09 11.01 17.14
C THR A 15 0.74 10.40 16.81
N ARG A 16 -0.30 10.71 17.60
CA ARG A 16 -1.67 10.24 17.34
C ARG A 16 -2.20 10.74 16.01
N TRP A 17 -2.02 12.03 15.70
CA TRP A 17 -2.40 12.59 14.41
C TRP A 17 -1.63 11.95 13.25
N GLY A 18 -0.31 11.76 13.41
CA GLY A 18 0.52 11.07 12.44
C GLY A 18 0.01 9.65 12.13
N GLN A 19 -0.37 8.89 13.15
CA GLN A 19 -0.97 7.55 12.98
C GLN A 19 -2.32 7.59 12.25
N LEU A 20 -3.19 8.54 12.60
CA LEU A 20 -4.49 8.71 11.94
C LEU A 20 -4.33 9.09 10.47
N VAL A 21 -3.49 10.09 10.19
CA VAL A 21 -3.19 10.54 8.82
C VAL A 21 -2.55 9.41 8.02
N SER A 22 -1.62 8.67 8.61
CA SER A 22 -0.98 7.53 7.93
C SER A 22 -1.99 6.44 7.59
N ARG A 23 -2.87 6.08 8.53
CA ARG A 23 -3.91 5.07 8.31
C ARG A 23 -4.90 5.48 7.23
N TYR A 24 -5.51 6.66 7.36
CA TYR A 24 -6.52 7.10 6.38
C TYR A 24 -5.90 7.54 5.06
N GLY A 25 -4.65 8.01 5.07
CA GLY A 25 -3.84 8.19 3.87
C GLY A 25 -3.62 6.86 3.14
N LEU A 26 -3.27 5.79 3.87
CA LEU A 26 -3.15 4.44 3.30
C LEU A 26 -4.48 3.95 2.71
N VAL A 27 -5.60 4.12 3.42
CA VAL A 27 -6.95 3.80 2.92
C VAL A 27 -7.24 4.55 1.62
N LEU A 28 -7.02 5.86 1.60
CA LEU A 28 -7.24 6.69 0.43
C LEU A 28 -6.39 6.23 -0.76
N VAL A 29 -5.10 5.99 -0.54
CA VAL A 29 -4.19 5.54 -1.60
C VAL A 29 -4.62 4.20 -2.16
N LEU A 30 -4.88 3.19 -1.32
CA LEU A 30 -5.33 1.86 -1.76
C LEU A 30 -6.66 1.93 -2.53
N ALA A 31 -7.64 2.69 -2.03
CA ALA A 31 -8.91 2.88 -2.72
C ALA A 31 -8.72 3.57 -4.07
N TRP A 32 -7.84 4.57 -4.15
CA TRP A 32 -7.57 5.32 -5.37
C TRP A 32 -6.84 4.49 -6.43
N ILE A 33 -5.76 3.79 -6.05
CA ILE A 33 -5.01 2.95 -7.00
C ILE A 33 -5.85 1.75 -7.46
N GLY A 34 -6.64 1.15 -6.56
CA GLY A 34 -7.52 0.04 -6.88
C GLY A 34 -8.65 0.46 -7.82
N SER A 35 -9.31 1.58 -7.53
CA SER A 35 -10.32 2.16 -8.43
C SER A 35 -9.73 2.53 -9.78
N GLY A 36 -8.50 3.03 -9.80
CA GLY A 36 -7.75 3.32 -11.02
C GLY A 36 -7.60 2.13 -11.96
N LYS A 37 -7.58 0.88 -11.46
CA LYS A 37 -7.53 -0.34 -12.30
C LYS A 37 -8.85 -0.64 -13.03
N TYR A 38 -9.96 -0.04 -12.59
CA TYR A 38 -11.25 -0.08 -13.29
C TYR A 38 -11.43 1.13 -14.20
N VAL A 39 -10.96 2.31 -13.79
CA VAL A 39 -11.09 3.56 -14.54
C VAL A 39 -10.12 3.63 -15.74
N LYS A 40 -8.93 3.02 -15.66
CA LYS A 40 -8.02 2.82 -16.81
C LYS A 40 -8.53 1.79 -17.82
N MET A 41 -9.84 1.72 -18.02
CA MET A 41 -10.49 1.12 -19.19
C MET A 41 -10.54 2.09 -20.37
N GLU A 42 -9.45 2.78 -20.66
CA GLU A 42 -9.12 3.37 -21.95
C GLU A 42 -7.58 3.42 -22.00
N SER A 43 -6.84 2.99 -23.02
CA SER A 43 -7.15 2.72 -24.40
C SER A 43 -5.95 1.98 -25.02
N ARG A 44 -6.13 1.46 -26.23
CA ARG A 44 -5.24 0.68 -27.10
C ARG A 44 -3.84 1.26 -27.40
N VAL A 45 -3.33 2.26 -26.67
CA VAL A 45 -2.21 3.12 -27.09
C VAL A 45 -0.84 2.64 -26.59
N LEU A 46 -0.76 1.72 -25.62
CA LEU A 46 0.50 1.09 -25.18
C LEU A 46 0.70 -0.34 -25.72
N ILE A 47 -0.26 -0.87 -26.50
CA ILE A 47 -0.37 -2.31 -26.80
C ILE A 47 0.22 -2.69 -28.18
N GLN A 48 0.68 -1.74 -29.01
CA GLN A 48 1.05 -2.03 -30.40
C GLN A 48 2.53 -2.40 -30.66
N HIS A 49 3.43 -2.39 -29.67
CA HIS A 49 4.88 -2.45 -29.95
C HIS A 49 5.75 -3.45 -29.15
N SER A 50 5.22 -4.54 -28.58
CA SER A 50 6.09 -5.56 -27.97
C SER A 50 5.78 -7.01 -28.39
N PRO A 51 6.63 -7.63 -29.23
CA PRO A 51 6.48 -9.02 -29.69
C PRO A 51 6.67 -10.10 -28.61
N LEU A 52 7.13 -9.72 -27.41
CA LEU A 52 7.59 -10.66 -26.38
C LEU A 52 6.49 -11.07 -25.39
N MET A 53 5.30 -10.48 -25.50
CA MET A 53 4.16 -10.73 -24.61
C MET A 53 3.04 -11.58 -25.21
N SER A 54 3.17 -12.10 -26.44
CA SER A 54 2.09 -12.89 -27.08
C SER A 54 1.65 -14.11 -26.26
N TRP A 55 2.57 -14.77 -25.54
CA TRP A 55 2.30 -16.05 -24.86
C TRP A 55 1.62 -15.92 -23.48
N VAL A 56 1.77 -14.78 -22.77
CA VAL A 56 1.07 -14.52 -21.50
C VAL A 56 -0.38 -14.09 -21.75
N TYR A 57 -0.70 -13.60 -22.95
CA TYR A 57 -2.06 -13.22 -23.35
C TYR A 57 -3.02 -14.39 -23.60
N ASP A 58 -2.52 -15.63 -23.66
CA ASP A 58 -3.32 -16.82 -23.96
C ASP A 58 -3.89 -17.55 -22.72
N VAL A 59 -3.44 -17.23 -21.48
CA VAL A 59 -3.82 -18.03 -20.28
C VAL A 59 -4.72 -17.28 -19.29
N PHE A 60 -4.51 -15.98 -19.03
CA PHE A 60 -5.43 -15.11 -18.27
C PHE A 60 -5.32 -13.67 -18.79
N SER A 61 -6.44 -13.00 -19.07
CA SER A 61 -6.35 -11.63 -19.58
C SER A 61 -5.67 -10.71 -18.56
N VAL A 62 -4.70 -9.91 -18.99
CA VAL A 62 -4.03 -8.90 -18.15
C VAL A 62 -5.05 -7.99 -17.45
N THR A 63 -6.18 -7.75 -18.12
CA THR A 63 -7.35 -7.05 -17.58
C THR A 63 -7.97 -7.77 -16.38
N PHE A 64 -8.10 -9.10 -16.40
CA PHE A 64 -8.62 -9.86 -15.27
C PHE A 64 -7.70 -9.78 -14.05
N VAL A 65 -6.39 -9.96 -14.24
CA VAL A 65 -5.40 -9.86 -13.15
C VAL A 65 -5.38 -8.44 -12.57
N ALA A 66 -5.40 -7.41 -13.44
CA ALA A 66 -5.47 -6.02 -13.01
C ALA A 66 -6.76 -5.74 -12.20
N ARG A 67 -7.91 -6.22 -12.66
CA ARG A 67 -9.18 -6.09 -11.94
C ARG A 67 -9.16 -6.82 -10.60
N ALA A 68 -8.63 -8.04 -10.54
CA ALA A 68 -8.54 -8.81 -9.31
C ALA A 68 -7.67 -8.11 -8.27
N LEU A 69 -6.49 -7.61 -8.67
CA LEU A 69 -5.64 -6.82 -7.78
C LEU A 69 -6.33 -5.50 -7.36
N GLY A 70 -7.07 -4.86 -8.27
CA GLY A 70 -7.86 -3.67 -7.95
C GLY A 70 -8.93 -3.94 -6.90
N THR A 71 -9.64 -5.07 -7.02
CA THR A 71 -10.59 -5.52 -6.00
C THR A 71 -9.89 -5.70 -4.65
N MET A 72 -8.74 -6.38 -4.64
CA MET A 72 -7.98 -6.64 -3.40
C MET A 72 -7.52 -5.35 -2.72
N GLU A 73 -7.08 -4.35 -3.49
CA GLU A 73 -6.67 -3.04 -2.97
C GLU A 73 -7.86 -2.30 -2.34
N ILE A 74 -9.03 -2.29 -3.00
CA ILE A 74 -10.25 -1.68 -2.46
C ILE A 74 -10.72 -2.41 -1.20
N VAL A 75 -10.73 -3.74 -1.22
CA VAL A 75 -11.08 -4.56 -0.05
C VAL A 75 -10.14 -4.26 1.11
N ALA A 76 -8.82 -4.23 0.87
CA ALA A 76 -7.84 -3.87 1.89
C ALA A 76 -8.12 -2.48 2.48
N ALA A 77 -8.42 -1.48 1.64
CA ALA A 77 -8.76 -0.14 2.07
C ALA A 77 -9.98 -0.11 3.00
N LEU A 78 -11.07 -0.79 2.61
CA LEU A 78 -12.29 -0.86 3.42
C LEU A 78 -12.04 -1.56 4.77
N LEU A 79 -11.31 -2.68 4.75
CA LEU A 79 -10.99 -3.41 5.99
C LEU A 79 -10.15 -2.56 6.95
N ILE A 80 -9.15 -1.83 6.44
CA ILE A 80 -8.29 -0.93 7.25
C ILE A 80 -9.11 0.24 7.82
N ALA A 81 -10.08 0.77 7.07
CA ALA A 81 -10.90 1.90 7.50
C ALA A 81 -11.77 1.58 8.73
N VAL A 82 -12.22 0.33 8.88
CA VAL A 82 -13.15 -0.08 9.95
C VAL A 82 -12.45 -0.31 11.30
N ARG A 83 -11.14 -0.04 11.37
CA ARG A 83 -10.32 -0.15 12.57
C ARG A 83 -10.92 0.38 13.88
N PRO A 84 -11.61 1.55 13.94
CA PRO A 84 -12.18 2.05 15.19
C PRO A 84 -13.27 1.13 15.78
N LEU A 85 -13.98 0.39 14.93
CA LEU A 85 -15.07 -0.50 15.35
C LEU A 85 -14.58 -1.95 15.50
N TRP A 86 -13.82 -2.43 14.52
CA TRP A 86 -13.36 -3.83 14.47
C TRP A 86 -11.85 -3.94 14.22
N PRO A 87 -11.05 -3.80 15.30
CA PRO A 87 -9.61 -4.03 15.31
C PRO A 87 -9.09 -5.23 14.52
N ARG A 88 -9.72 -6.39 14.72
CA ARG A 88 -9.27 -7.66 14.13
C ARG A 88 -9.48 -7.71 12.62
N ILE A 89 -10.56 -7.09 12.15
CA ILE A 89 -10.88 -6.99 10.72
C ILE A 89 -9.89 -6.06 10.03
N SER A 90 -9.56 -4.94 10.68
CA SER A 90 -8.50 -4.05 10.19
C SER A 90 -7.13 -4.73 10.13
N ALA A 91 -6.81 -5.64 11.05
CA ALA A 91 -5.56 -6.38 10.98
C ALA A 91 -5.48 -7.24 9.70
N ALA A 92 -6.58 -7.91 9.31
CA ALA A 92 -6.63 -8.66 8.06
C ALA A 92 -6.44 -7.75 6.83
N GLY A 93 -7.08 -6.58 6.82
CA GLY A 93 -6.90 -5.57 5.78
C GLY A 93 -5.46 -5.07 5.67
N SER A 94 -4.82 -4.76 6.79
CA SER A 94 -3.42 -4.32 6.82
C SER A 94 -2.47 -5.43 6.37
N ALA A 95 -2.73 -6.69 6.74
CA ALA A 95 -1.93 -7.84 6.28
C ALA A 95 -2.06 -8.05 4.76
N LEU A 96 -3.26 -7.91 4.21
CA LEU A 96 -3.47 -7.94 2.76
C LEU A 96 -2.71 -6.81 2.05
N ALA A 97 -2.76 -5.58 2.59
CA ALA A 97 -2.00 -4.46 2.04
C ALA A 97 -0.48 -4.71 2.05
N VAL A 98 0.07 -5.33 3.10
CA VAL A 98 1.48 -5.74 3.16
C VAL A 98 1.82 -6.68 2.01
N VAL A 99 1.00 -7.72 1.78
CA VAL A 99 1.22 -8.68 0.68
C VAL A 99 1.16 -7.97 -0.68
N LEU A 100 0.20 -7.07 -0.88
CA LEU A 100 0.05 -6.32 -2.13
C LEU A 100 1.28 -5.44 -2.40
N PHE A 101 1.77 -4.69 -1.42
CA PHE A 101 2.96 -3.84 -1.61
C PHE A 101 4.27 -4.62 -1.74
N LEU A 102 4.40 -5.78 -1.08
CA LEU A 102 5.53 -6.68 -1.34
C LEU A 102 5.50 -7.20 -2.78
N GLY A 103 4.30 -7.52 -3.28
CA GLY A 103 4.08 -7.87 -4.68
C GLY A 103 4.51 -6.74 -5.62
N THR A 104 4.10 -5.49 -5.37
CA THR A 104 4.50 -4.36 -6.23
C THR A 104 5.99 -4.06 -6.14
N LEU A 105 6.59 -4.06 -4.94
CA LEU A 105 8.02 -3.86 -4.74
C LEU A 105 8.88 -4.95 -5.39
N SER A 106 8.35 -6.17 -5.54
CA SER A 106 9.06 -7.24 -6.27
C SER A 106 9.38 -6.84 -7.71
N PHE A 107 8.55 -5.99 -8.34
CA PHE A 107 8.79 -5.48 -9.69
C PHE A 107 10.03 -4.60 -9.79
N LEU A 108 10.48 -4.00 -8.68
CA LEU A 108 11.72 -3.24 -8.65
C LEU A 108 12.93 -4.09 -9.06
N PHE A 109 12.89 -5.39 -8.73
CA PHE A 109 13.96 -6.34 -8.98
C PHE A 109 13.69 -7.25 -10.18
N THR A 110 12.42 -7.51 -10.51
CA THR A 110 12.04 -8.46 -11.56
C THR A 110 11.72 -7.83 -12.91
N THR A 111 11.42 -6.52 -12.96
CA THR A 111 11.00 -5.85 -14.20
C THR A 111 12.18 -5.14 -14.89
N PRO A 112 12.51 -5.53 -16.15
CA PRO A 112 13.51 -4.81 -16.95
C PRO A 112 13.09 -3.36 -17.20
N GLY A 113 14.04 -2.41 -17.16
CA GLY A 113 13.77 -0.98 -17.41
C GLY A 113 13.34 -0.17 -16.18
N VAL A 114 13.29 -0.79 -14.99
CA VAL A 114 13.15 -0.06 -13.71
C VAL A 114 14.40 0.78 -13.43
N ILE A 115 15.58 0.18 -13.58
CA ILE A 115 16.86 0.87 -13.49
C ILE A 115 17.31 1.18 -14.91
N VAL A 116 17.43 2.46 -15.23
CA VAL A 116 17.76 2.93 -16.60
C VAL A 116 19.26 3.00 -16.78
N THR A 117 19.95 3.54 -15.77
CA THR A 117 21.39 3.72 -15.76
C THR A 117 21.92 3.67 -14.33
N PHE A 118 23.23 3.56 -14.18
CA PHE A 118 23.90 3.78 -12.90
C PHE A 118 24.72 5.06 -13.02
N ALA A 119 24.39 6.06 -12.21
CA ALA A 119 25.16 7.30 -12.12
C ALA A 119 26.00 7.25 -10.83
N HIS A 120 27.33 7.27 -10.96
CA HIS A 120 28.24 7.25 -9.81
C HIS A 120 28.01 6.06 -8.84
N GLY A 121 27.65 4.89 -9.38
CA GLY A 121 27.36 3.69 -8.57
C GLY A 121 25.95 3.65 -7.97
N VAL A 122 25.13 4.68 -8.18
CA VAL A 122 23.73 4.74 -7.70
C VAL A 122 22.77 4.37 -8.84
N PRO A 123 21.83 3.44 -8.62
CA PRO A 123 20.82 3.09 -9.63
C PRO A 123 19.87 4.28 -9.88
N VAL A 124 19.78 4.70 -11.13
CA VAL A 124 18.84 5.73 -11.59
C VAL A 124 17.54 5.05 -12.02
N LEU A 125 16.48 5.32 -11.27
CA LEU A 125 15.16 4.76 -11.52
C LEU A 125 14.44 5.51 -12.66
N SER A 126 13.79 4.76 -13.55
CA SER A 126 12.91 5.33 -14.57
C SER A 126 11.76 6.12 -13.94
N ALA A 127 11.30 7.18 -14.62
CA ALA A 127 10.15 7.96 -14.18
C ALA A 127 8.90 7.07 -14.03
N LEU A 128 8.69 6.15 -14.99
CA LEU A 128 7.79 5.01 -14.85
C LEU A 128 8.49 3.74 -15.38
N PRO A 129 8.45 2.61 -14.65
CA PRO A 129 7.78 2.40 -13.36
C PRO A 129 8.65 2.66 -12.12
N GLY A 130 9.96 2.89 -12.24
CA GLY A 130 10.89 2.82 -11.10
C GLY A 130 10.58 3.77 -9.93
N GLN A 131 10.43 5.07 -10.19
CA GLN A 131 10.09 6.07 -9.15
C GLN A 131 8.68 5.86 -8.57
N PHE A 132 7.78 5.25 -9.33
CA PHE A 132 6.45 4.89 -8.84
C PHE A 132 6.50 3.72 -7.86
N LEU A 133 7.46 2.80 -7.97
CA LEU A 133 7.58 1.63 -7.09
C LEU A 133 8.22 1.99 -5.75
N ILE A 134 9.18 2.94 -5.72
CA ILE A 134 9.91 3.24 -4.48
C ILE A 134 9.00 3.82 -3.38
N LYS A 135 7.95 4.57 -3.74
CA LYS A 135 6.97 5.09 -2.76
C LYS A 135 6.18 3.98 -2.07
N ASP A 136 6.03 2.82 -2.71
CA ASP A 136 5.30 1.69 -2.13
C ASP A 136 6.05 1.12 -0.92
N LEU A 137 7.37 1.37 -0.80
CA LEU A 137 8.13 1.06 0.40
C LEU A 137 7.65 1.83 1.63
N VAL A 138 7.30 3.11 1.45
CA VAL A 138 6.72 3.93 2.52
C VAL A 138 5.33 3.41 2.88
N LEU A 139 4.51 3.08 1.88
CA LEU A 139 3.18 2.53 2.10
C LEU A 139 3.21 1.16 2.78
N LEU A 140 4.19 0.32 2.47
CA LEU A 140 4.47 -0.94 3.16
C LEU A 140 4.78 -0.69 4.64
N GLY A 141 5.64 0.29 4.95
CA GLY A 141 5.95 0.68 6.32
C GLY A 141 4.70 1.14 7.09
N VAL A 142 3.84 1.94 6.46
CA VAL A 142 2.55 2.35 7.04
C VAL A 142 1.61 1.14 7.22
N ALA A 143 1.56 0.23 6.25
CA ALA A 143 0.74 -0.99 6.35
C ALA A 143 1.16 -1.87 7.53
N LEU A 144 2.47 -2.07 7.73
CA LEU A 144 3.03 -2.78 8.89
C LEU A 144 2.71 -2.06 10.21
N SER A 145 2.85 -0.74 10.25
CA SER A 145 2.49 0.06 11.44
C SER A 145 1.01 -0.08 11.78
N THR A 146 0.12 0.01 10.78
CA THR A 146 -1.33 -0.14 10.98
C THR A 146 -1.72 -1.56 11.39
N LEU A 147 -1.01 -2.59 10.91
CA LEU A 147 -1.18 -3.98 11.32
C LEU A 147 -0.84 -4.16 12.80
N GLY A 148 0.32 -3.66 13.24
CA GLY A 148 0.76 -3.74 14.64
C GLY A 148 -0.21 -3.04 15.60
N ASP A 149 -0.67 -1.84 15.24
CA ASP A 149 -1.71 -1.14 16.01
C ASP A 149 -3.00 -1.99 16.07
N SER A 150 -3.44 -2.52 14.92
CA SER A 150 -4.66 -3.34 14.80
C SER A 150 -4.67 -4.55 15.71
N LEU A 151 -3.57 -5.31 15.72
CA LEU A 151 -3.38 -6.47 16.57
C LEU A 151 -3.38 -6.06 18.05
N THR A 152 -2.70 -4.98 18.41
CA THR A 152 -2.59 -4.51 19.80
C THR A 152 -3.96 -4.19 20.40
N ALA A 153 -4.81 -3.40 19.71
CA ALA A 153 -6.14 -3.12 20.27
C ALA A 153 -7.13 -4.28 20.10
N GLY A 154 -6.88 -5.23 19.19
CA GLY A 154 -7.66 -6.47 19.10
C GLY A 154 -7.46 -7.39 20.32
N THR A 155 -6.26 -7.36 20.90
CA THR A 155 -5.95 -8.04 22.17
C THR A 155 -6.59 -7.32 23.36
N ALA A 156 -6.51 -5.98 23.42
CA ALA A 156 -7.14 -5.19 24.48
C ALA A 156 -8.66 -5.39 24.55
N ALA A 157 -9.36 -5.31 23.41
CA ALA A 157 -10.81 -5.53 23.33
C ALA A 157 -11.22 -6.98 23.66
N GLY A 158 -10.31 -7.95 23.49
CA GLY A 158 -10.55 -9.34 23.90
C GLY A 158 -10.50 -9.52 25.42
N LYS A 159 -9.63 -8.77 26.09
CA LYS A 159 -9.46 -8.83 27.55
C LYS A 159 -10.65 -8.21 28.29
N GLU A 160 -11.26 -7.15 27.75
CA GLU A 160 -12.44 -6.49 28.32
C GLU A 160 -13.73 -7.32 28.20
N ARG A 161 -13.81 -8.26 27.25
CA ARG A 161 -14.99 -9.10 27.00
C ARG A 161 -15.01 -10.42 27.77
N SER A 162 -13.97 -10.73 28.54
CA SER A 162 -13.96 -11.85 29.49
C SER A 162 -14.10 -11.28 30.92
N PRO A 163 -15.32 -10.98 31.39
CA PRO A 163 -15.56 -10.91 32.82
C PRO A 163 -15.37 -12.31 33.40
N GLN A 164 -14.65 -12.39 34.52
CA GLN A 164 -14.55 -13.61 35.34
C GLN A 164 -15.93 -14.08 35.79
#